data_AF-A0A7Y3D8B3-F1
#
_entry.id   AF-A0A7Y3D8B3-F1
#
_cell.length_a   1.000
_cell.length_b   1.000
_cell.length_c   1.000
_cell.angle_alpha   90.00
_cell.angle_beta   90.00
_cell.angle_gamma   90.00
#
_symmetry.space_group_name_H-M   'P 1'
#
loop_
_entity.id
_entity.type
_entity.pdbx_description
1 polymer ?
#
loop_
_entity_poly.entity_id
_entity_poly.type
_entity_poly.pdbx_seq_one_letter_code
_entity_poly.pdbx_strand_id
1 'polypeptide(L)'
;MRHALEEASLGSIDTVHLLWAVLLGGLSAVSLPLGSALGLTLRPGATLTGTLAAFGAGALIAALSVEIVAPVVEAFHHDPTSRDALITLMVGGAAGGVLFVVLDQIVNAQGGFLRKTATTIGHLRRTKRRRAREILADLAPVELLRNVPPDEIGEHVEDLYPVLFHDGEILFREGERGDRLYFVRRGEVVLEHRGAPLATLGPGDVVGEIALVTDSPRTATGRARGVVQALALQRSDFDRWRKECPELDAAARELAHTRLARLREHDADRNAEADRWMDEAIEALRFGTELPTAAEIREAGEAHGGAPLAIWLGILLDGIPESVVIGDSFHERLHTAQSAGEIPGFLALIPYTLVAGLFLSNFPEAMSSSVGMRGQGFHRGRILFLWSTLVVVTGLGSGLGFALGAALPEATQAGIQGVAAGAMLTMIASTMIPEAVHLGGRNVVGLSTLAGFFAAVGFALLG
;
A
#
# COMPACT_ATOMS: atom_id res chain seq x y z
N MET A 1 -19.33 -63.53 0.32
CA MET A 1 -19.51 -62.71 1.53
C MET A 1 -18.19 -62.20 2.11
N ARG A 2 -17.09 -62.98 2.13
CA ARG A 2 -15.74 -62.44 2.46
C ARG A 2 -15.16 -61.53 1.37
N HIS A 3 -15.36 -61.86 0.09
CA HIS A 3 -14.95 -60.99 -1.03
C HIS A 3 -15.70 -59.64 -1.11
N ALA A 4 -16.91 -59.54 -0.53
CA ALA A 4 -17.69 -58.31 -0.51
C ALA A 4 -17.36 -57.40 0.70
N LEU A 5 -16.50 -57.87 1.61
CA LEU A 5 -15.98 -57.07 2.73
C LEU A 5 -14.57 -56.52 2.44
N GLU A 6 -13.87 -57.04 1.42
CA GLU A 6 -12.61 -56.46 0.93
C GLU A 6 -12.84 -55.33 -0.10
N GLU A 7 -13.91 -55.39 -0.89
CA GLU A 7 -14.28 -54.30 -1.81
C GLU A 7 -14.89 -53.06 -1.11
N ALA A 8 -15.18 -53.15 0.19
CA ALA A 8 -15.64 -52.02 1.00
C ALA A 8 -14.49 -51.19 1.62
N SER A 9 -13.22 -51.54 1.36
CA SER A 9 -12.05 -50.81 1.89
C SER A 9 -11.42 -49.81 0.90
N LEU A 10 -12.02 -49.63 -0.29
CA LEU A 10 -11.67 -48.55 -1.21
C LEU A 10 -12.44 -47.29 -0.81
N GLY A 11 -11.78 -46.36 -0.11
CA GLY A 11 -12.22 -44.97 -0.05
C GLY A 11 -12.62 -44.40 1.32
N SER A 12 -12.37 -45.07 2.45
CA SER A 12 -12.43 -44.37 3.74
C SER A 12 -11.12 -43.61 3.95
N ILE A 13 -11.15 -42.29 3.79
CA ILE A 13 -10.06 -41.43 4.30
C ILE A 13 -9.78 -41.85 5.73
N ASP A 14 -8.57 -42.33 6.00
CA ASP A 14 -8.21 -42.78 7.34
C ASP A 14 -8.33 -41.58 8.29
N THR A 15 -9.33 -41.66 9.17
CA THR A 15 -9.73 -40.56 10.05
C THR A 15 -8.59 -40.13 10.96
N VAL A 16 -7.66 -41.05 11.27
CA VAL A 16 -6.47 -40.76 12.07
C VAL A 16 -5.48 -39.90 11.29
N HIS A 17 -5.18 -40.27 10.04
CA HIS A 17 -4.23 -39.54 9.19
C HIS A 17 -4.79 -38.19 8.73
N LEU A 18 -6.11 -38.08 8.51
CA LEU A 18 -6.77 -36.80 8.27
C LEU A 18 -6.63 -35.86 9.48
N LEU A 19 -6.82 -36.39 10.70
CA LEU A 19 -6.63 -35.61 11.92
C LEU A 19 -5.17 -35.16 12.07
N TRP A 20 -4.21 -36.02 11.73
CA TRP A 20 -2.78 -35.68 11.74
C TRP A 20 -2.45 -34.56 10.74
N ALA A 21 -3.01 -34.60 9.53
CA ALA A 21 -2.86 -33.52 8.56
C ALA A 21 -3.42 -32.18 9.11
N VAL A 22 -4.63 -32.21 9.70
CA VAL A 22 -5.21 -31.01 10.32
C VAL A 22 -4.36 -30.46 11.46
N LEU A 23 -3.84 -31.34 12.33
CA LEU A 23 -2.95 -30.95 13.42
C LEU A 23 -1.64 -30.36 12.90
N LEU A 24 -1.10 -30.92 11.82
CA LEU A 24 0.13 -30.44 11.18
C LEU A 24 -0.04 -29.04 10.59
N GLY A 25 -1.13 -28.80 9.86
CA GLY A 25 -1.49 -27.46 9.35
C GLY A 25 -1.75 -26.46 10.48
N GLY A 26 -2.36 -26.90 11.58
CA GLY A 26 -2.50 -26.07 12.78
C GLY A 26 -1.14 -25.72 13.39
N LEU A 27 -0.25 -26.71 13.54
CA LEU A 27 1.07 -26.54 14.14
C LEU A 27 1.94 -25.55 13.38
N SER A 28 1.94 -25.59 12.04
CA SER A 28 2.69 -24.62 11.22
C SER A 28 2.20 -23.18 11.43
N ALA A 29 0.89 -23.00 11.62
CA ALA A 29 0.25 -21.71 11.82
C ALA A 29 0.28 -21.19 13.27
N VAL A 30 0.68 -21.98 14.26
CA VAL A 30 0.82 -21.51 15.67
C VAL A 30 1.81 -20.34 15.79
N SER A 31 2.74 -20.21 14.85
CA SER A 31 3.61 -19.05 14.69
C SER A 31 2.84 -17.71 14.59
N LEU A 32 1.64 -17.71 14.03
CA LEU A 32 0.81 -16.51 13.81
C LEU A 32 0.37 -15.85 15.14
N PRO A 33 -0.40 -16.52 16.03
CA PRO A 33 -0.77 -15.93 17.31
C PRO A 33 0.45 -15.66 18.21
N LEU A 34 1.51 -16.49 18.13
CA LEU A 34 2.74 -16.26 18.89
C LEU A 34 3.47 -14.98 18.43
N GLY A 35 3.67 -14.83 17.12
CA GLY A 35 4.27 -13.64 16.52
C GLY A 35 3.45 -12.40 16.83
N SER A 36 2.12 -12.49 16.75
CA SER A 36 1.20 -11.43 17.14
C SER A 36 1.35 -11.01 18.60
N ALA A 37 1.31 -11.97 19.52
CA ALA A 37 1.46 -11.71 20.95
C ALA A 37 2.80 -11.03 21.25
N LEU A 38 3.88 -11.50 20.62
CA LEU A 38 5.21 -10.91 20.77
C LEU A 38 5.29 -9.49 20.19
N GLY A 39 4.71 -9.26 19.02
CA GLY A 39 4.66 -7.92 18.40
C GLY A 39 3.90 -6.91 19.26
N LEU A 40 2.79 -7.33 19.87
CA LEU A 40 1.95 -6.47 20.73
C LEU A 40 2.57 -6.17 22.11
N THR A 41 3.49 -7.02 22.57
CA THR A 41 4.15 -6.92 23.88
C THR A 41 5.52 -6.25 23.79
N LEU A 42 6.40 -6.76 22.93
CA LEU A 42 7.80 -6.32 22.84
C LEU A 42 8.04 -5.17 21.84
N ARG A 43 7.14 -4.97 20.86
CA ARG A 43 7.29 -3.96 19.79
C ARG A 43 8.73 -3.90 19.22
N PRO A 44 9.20 -5.00 18.63
CA PRO A 44 10.59 -5.10 18.18
C PRO A 44 10.93 -4.06 17.12
N GLY A 45 12.20 -3.67 17.08
CA GLY A 45 12.70 -2.70 16.11
C GLY A 45 12.56 -3.18 14.67
N ALA A 46 12.48 -2.23 13.73
CA ALA A 46 12.35 -2.51 12.29
C ALA A 46 13.46 -3.45 11.79
N THR A 47 14.70 -3.26 12.24
CA THR A 47 15.83 -4.08 11.79
C THR A 47 15.68 -5.55 12.14
N LEU A 48 15.25 -5.87 13.37
CA LEU A 48 15.02 -7.25 13.80
C LEU A 48 13.85 -7.88 13.02
N THR A 49 12.77 -7.13 12.86
CA THR A 49 11.58 -7.57 12.09
C THR A 49 11.94 -7.88 10.64
N GLY A 50 12.71 -6.99 9.98
CA GLY A 50 13.18 -7.20 8.61
C GLY A 50 14.17 -8.34 8.48
N THR A 51 15.03 -8.56 9.48
CA THR A 51 15.98 -9.68 9.50
C THR A 51 15.25 -11.01 9.61
N LEU A 52 14.28 -11.12 10.52
CA LEU A 52 13.44 -12.31 10.67
C LEU A 52 12.58 -12.57 9.43
N ALA A 53 12.01 -11.54 8.81
CA ALA A 53 11.25 -11.67 7.57
C ALA A 53 12.12 -12.18 6.41
N ALA A 54 13.36 -11.67 6.27
CA ALA A 54 14.33 -12.18 5.30
C ALA A 54 14.68 -13.64 5.55
N PHE A 55 14.88 -14.02 6.82
CA PHE A 55 15.16 -15.39 7.22
C PHE A 55 14.00 -16.32 6.83
N GLY A 56 12.76 -15.93 7.14
CA GLY A 56 11.56 -16.66 6.74
C GLY A 56 11.42 -16.81 5.23
N ALA A 57 11.68 -15.74 4.46
CA ALA A 57 11.66 -15.78 2.99
C ALA A 57 12.68 -16.79 2.43
N GLY A 58 13.90 -16.81 2.96
CA GLY A 58 14.91 -17.78 2.59
C GLY A 58 14.51 -19.22 2.92
N ALA A 59 13.95 -19.42 4.11
CA ALA A 59 13.46 -20.72 4.56
C ALA A 59 12.32 -21.25 3.67
N LEU A 60 11.41 -20.38 3.24
CA LEU A 60 10.36 -20.75 2.29
C LEU A 60 10.89 -21.08 0.90
N ILE A 61 11.86 -20.32 0.37
CA ILE A 61 12.46 -20.64 -0.93
C ILE A 61 13.07 -22.05 -0.91
N ALA A 62 13.76 -22.40 0.19
CA ALA A 62 14.30 -23.75 0.38
C ALA A 62 13.17 -24.80 0.45
N ALA A 63 12.12 -24.56 1.24
CA ALA A 63 10.98 -25.47 1.33
C ALA A 63 10.29 -25.70 -0.02
N LEU A 64 10.02 -24.65 -0.79
CA LEU A 64 9.46 -24.74 -2.14
C LEU A 64 10.35 -25.59 -3.07
N SER A 65 11.66 -25.39 -2.97
CA SER A 65 12.62 -26.10 -3.82
C SER A 65 12.71 -27.58 -3.46
N VAL A 66 12.77 -27.90 -2.17
CA VAL A 66 13.04 -29.26 -1.65
C VAL A 66 11.76 -30.10 -1.56
N GLU A 67 10.64 -29.52 -1.15
CA GLU A 67 9.43 -30.28 -0.81
C GLU A 67 8.35 -30.22 -1.91
N ILE A 68 8.51 -29.37 -2.92
CA ILE A 68 7.57 -29.27 -4.05
C ILE A 68 8.25 -29.54 -5.38
N VAL A 69 9.33 -28.83 -5.69
CA VAL A 69 9.96 -28.94 -7.02
C VAL A 69 10.82 -30.19 -7.15
N ALA A 70 11.65 -30.51 -6.14
CA ALA A 70 12.60 -31.61 -6.22
C ALA A 70 11.95 -33.00 -6.45
N PRO A 71 10.88 -33.41 -5.74
CA PRO A 71 10.29 -34.74 -5.93
C PRO A 71 9.77 -34.96 -7.35
N VAL A 72 9.11 -33.95 -7.95
CA VAL A 72 8.57 -34.03 -9.31
C VAL A 72 9.70 -34.11 -10.36
N VAL A 73 10.79 -33.36 -10.15
CA VAL A 73 11.96 -33.40 -11.03
C VAL A 73 12.69 -34.74 -10.93
N GLU A 74 12.83 -35.27 -9.73
CA GLU A 74 13.46 -36.58 -9.49
C GLU A 74 12.63 -37.73 -10.09
N ALA A 75 11.30 -37.69 -9.93
CA ALA A 75 10.38 -38.64 -10.55
C ALA A 75 10.48 -38.63 -12.08
N PHE A 76 10.58 -37.44 -12.70
CA PHE A 76 10.79 -37.33 -14.15
C PHE A 76 12.14 -37.88 -14.62
N HIS A 77 13.20 -37.71 -13.82
CA HIS A 77 14.52 -38.26 -14.14
C HIS A 77 14.56 -39.79 -14.07
N HIS A 78 13.79 -40.39 -13.15
CA HIS A 78 13.71 -41.84 -12.99
C HIS A 78 12.74 -42.49 -14.00
N ASP A 79 11.61 -41.83 -14.26
CA ASP A 79 10.58 -42.30 -15.18
C ASP A 79 10.14 -41.18 -16.14
N PRO A 80 10.54 -41.24 -17.42
CA PRO A 80 10.11 -40.27 -18.44
C PRO A 80 8.60 -40.21 -18.66
N THR A 81 7.81 -41.19 -18.19
CA THR A 81 6.34 -41.14 -18.26
C THR A 81 5.74 -40.11 -17.29
N SER A 82 6.48 -39.68 -16.28
CA SER A 82 6.12 -38.59 -15.35
C SER A 82 6.24 -37.18 -15.96
N ARG A 83 6.49 -37.08 -17.27
CA ARG A 83 6.59 -35.80 -18.01
C ARG A 83 5.34 -34.94 -17.81
N ASP A 84 4.17 -35.56 -17.78
CA ASP A 84 2.90 -34.83 -17.65
C ASP A 84 2.81 -34.12 -16.29
N ALA A 85 3.28 -34.75 -15.22
CA ALA A 85 3.35 -34.15 -13.88
C ALA A 85 4.29 -32.93 -13.82
N LEU A 86 5.44 -32.99 -14.51
CA LEU A 86 6.35 -31.85 -14.58
C LEU A 86 5.75 -30.68 -15.37
N ILE A 87 5.04 -30.96 -16.47
CA ILE A 87 4.37 -29.92 -17.26
C ILE A 87 3.23 -29.29 -16.47
N THR A 88 2.40 -30.09 -15.81
CA THR A 88 1.30 -29.57 -14.98
C THR A 88 1.81 -28.76 -13.79
N LEU A 89 2.94 -29.14 -13.17
CA LEU A 89 3.61 -28.34 -12.14
C LEU A 89 3.99 -26.95 -12.68
N MET A 90 4.64 -26.88 -13.84
CA MET A 90 5.06 -25.59 -14.43
C MET A 90 3.86 -24.72 -14.84
N VAL A 91 2.84 -25.31 -15.47
CA VAL A 91 1.61 -24.60 -15.86
C VAL A 91 0.85 -24.12 -14.63
N GLY A 92 0.74 -24.98 -13.61
CA GLY A 92 0.20 -24.62 -12.30
C GLY A 92 0.96 -23.46 -11.68
N GLY A 93 2.30 -23.51 -11.67
CA GLY A 93 3.18 -22.44 -11.19
C GLY A 93 2.91 -21.09 -11.84
N ALA A 94 2.84 -21.06 -13.17
CA ALA A 94 2.51 -19.84 -13.90
C ALA A 94 1.09 -19.33 -13.55
N ALA A 95 0.11 -20.22 -13.53
CA ALA A 95 -1.29 -19.87 -13.22
C ALA A 95 -1.44 -19.36 -11.77
N GLY A 96 -0.78 -19.99 -10.81
CA GLY A 96 -0.79 -19.60 -9.40
C GLY A 96 -0.13 -18.25 -9.16
N GLY A 97 0.98 -17.96 -9.83
CA GLY A 97 1.61 -16.64 -9.77
C GLY A 97 0.70 -15.53 -10.32
N VAL A 98 0.05 -15.76 -11.45
CA VAL A 98 -0.93 -14.81 -12.02
C VAL A 98 -2.13 -14.62 -11.11
N LEU A 99 -2.70 -15.72 -10.61
CA LEU A 99 -3.83 -15.72 -9.68
C LEU A 99 -3.50 -14.93 -8.41
N PHE A 100 -2.31 -15.13 -7.85
CA PHE A 100 -1.83 -14.41 -6.69
C PHE A 100 -1.78 -12.90 -6.95
N VAL A 101 -1.19 -12.46 -8.07
CA VAL A 101 -1.12 -11.04 -8.43
C VAL A 101 -2.50 -10.42 -8.54
N VAL A 102 -3.47 -11.12 -9.14
CA VAL A 102 -4.84 -10.62 -9.29
C VAL A 102 -5.52 -10.49 -7.92
N LEU A 103 -5.42 -11.52 -7.08
CA LEU A 103 -6.04 -11.51 -5.76
C LEU A 103 -5.39 -10.48 -4.83
N ASP A 104 -4.06 -10.31 -4.88
CA ASP A 104 -3.35 -9.26 -4.13
C ASP A 104 -3.80 -7.86 -4.58
N GLN A 105 -4.03 -7.63 -5.88
CA GLN A 105 -4.60 -6.37 -6.37
C GLN A 105 -6.00 -6.09 -5.82
N ILE A 106 -6.87 -7.10 -5.78
CA ILE A 106 -8.23 -6.98 -5.24
C ILE A 106 -8.20 -6.63 -3.75
N VAL A 107 -7.35 -7.31 -2.98
CA VAL A 107 -7.18 -7.04 -1.53
C VAL A 107 -6.60 -5.65 -1.30
N ASN A 108 -5.63 -5.22 -2.12
CA ASN A 108 -5.06 -3.88 -2.05
C ASN A 108 -6.09 -2.77 -2.33
N ALA A 109 -7.02 -2.99 -3.26
CA ALA A 109 -8.11 -2.05 -3.55
C ALA A 109 -9.06 -1.82 -2.36
N GLN A 110 -9.13 -2.78 -1.42
CA GLN A 110 -9.96 -2.71 -0.22
C GLN A 110 -9.22 -2.17 1.03
N GLY A 111 -8.01 -1.64 0.87
CA GLY A 111 -7.20 -1.10 1.98
C GLY A 111 -6.08 -2.00 2.47
N GLY A 112 -5.85 -3.15 1.82
CA GLY A 112 -4.75 -4.07 2.13
C GLY A 112 -3.35 -3.50 1.89
N PHE A 113 -3.21 -2.37 1.18
CA PHE A 113 -1.91 -1.74 0.91
C PHE A 113 -1.18 -1.26 2.18
N LEU A 114 -1.91 -1.06 3.29
CA LEU A 114 -1.36 -0.70 4.61
C LEU A 114 -0.64 -1.88 5.30
N ARG A 115 -0.69 -3.09 4.71
CA ARG A 115 -0.11 -4.32 5.26
C ARG A 115 1.43 -4.31 5.28
N LYS A 116 2.09 -3.69 4.30
CA LYS A 116 3.55 -3.76 4.11
C LYS A 116 4.13 -2.39 3.76
N THR A 117 5.20 -1.97 4.44
CA THR A 117 5.77 -0.62 4.25
C THR A 117 6.30 -0.42 2.82
N ALA A 118 6.74 -1.49 2.14
CA ALA A 118 7.23 -1.45 0.76
C ALA A 118 6.12 -1.14 -0.27
N THR A 119 4.92 -1.72 -0.13
CA THR A 119 3.77 -1.42 -1.01
C THR A 119 3.20 -0.04 -0.71
N THR A 120 3.18 0.36 0.57
CA THR A 120 2.85 1.73 0.98
C THR A 120 3.82 2.74 0.35
N ILE A 121 5.13 2.49 0.38
CA ILE A 121 6.14 3.38 -0.24
C ILE A 121 6.06 3.36 -1.78
N GLY A 122 5.81 2.21 -2.39
CA GLY A 122 5.61 2.10 -3.84
C GLY A 122 4.38 2.90 -4.31
N HIS A 123 3.28 2.79 -3.55
CA HIS A 123 2.07 3.58 -3.77
C HIS A 123 2.35 5.07 -3.55
N LEU A 124 2.93 5.47 -2.40
CA LEU A 124 3.28 6.85 -2.10
C LEU A 124 4.26 7.45 -3.12
N ARG A 125 5.25 6.70 -3.64
CA ARG A 125 6.17 7.16 -4.69
C ARG A 125 5.49 7.33 -6.04
N ARG A 126 4.59 6.42 -6.42
CA ARG A 126 3.77 6.57 -7.64
C ARG A 126 2.84 7.77 -7.53
N THR A 127 2.20 7.95 -6.37
CA THR A 127 1.33 9.09 -6.07
C THR A 127 2.13 10.39 -6.00
N LYS A 128 3.33 10.41 -5.41
CA LYS A 128 4.23 11.59 -5.35
C LYS A 128 4.75 11.98 -6.74
N ARG A 129 5.16 11.02 -7.58
CA ARG A 129 5.57 11.28 -8.98
C ARG A 129 4.41 11.75 -9.84
N ARG A 130 3.22 11.18 -9.67
CA ARG A 130 2.01 11.61 -10.38
C ARG A 130 1.61 13.03 -9.96
N ARG A 131 1.59 13.31 -8.65
CA ARG A 131 1.32 14.64 -8.10
C ARG A 131 2.35 15.67 -8.54
N ALA A 132 3.64 15.33 -8.55
CA ALA A 132 4.67 16.23 -9.04
C ALA A 132 4.49 16.55 -10.53
N ARG A 133 4.15 15.56 -11.36
CA ARG A 133 3.81 15.80 -12.78
C ARG A 133 2.55 16.64 -12.96
N GLU A 134 1.51 16.39 -12.18
CA GLU A 134 0.26 17.18 -12.22
C GLU A 134 0.55 18.64 -11.83
N ILE A 135 1.30 18.87 -10.74
CA ILE A 135 1.71 20.22 -10.32
C ILE A 135 2.54 20.91 -11.40
N LEU A 136 3.55 20.23 -11.98
CA LEU A 136 4.36 20.80 -13.06
C LEU A 136 3.52 21.14 -14.31
N ALA A 137 2.54 20.30 -14.66
CA ALA A 137 1.62 20.58 -15.76
C ALA A 137 0.73 21.80 -15.48
N ASP A 138 0.30 21.99 -14.23
CA ASP A 138 -0.51 23.14 -13.82
C ASP A 138 0.29 24.45 -13.72
N LEU A 139 1.60 24.36 -13.45
CA LEU A 139 2.49 25.51 -13.38
C LEU A 139 3.05 25.94 -14.74
N ALA A 140 3.12 25.03 -15.71
CA ALA A 140 3.60 25.32 -17.06
C ALA A 140 2.93 26.52 -17.77
N PRO A 141 1.60 26.76 -17.65
CA PRO A 141 0.97 27.94 -18.26
C PRO A 141 1.21 29.24 -17.49
N VAL A 142 1.81 29.22 -16.30
CA VAL A 142 1.96 30.41 -15.46
C VAL A 142 2.99 31.36 -16.05
N GLU A 143 2.55 32.59 -16.34
CA GLU A 143 3.39 33.63 -16.97
C GLU A 143 4.69 33.90 -16.18
N LEU A 144 4.59 33.91 -14.85
CA LEU A 144 5.72 34.07 -13.94
C LEU A 144 6.79 32.97 -14.08
N LEU A 145 6.41 31.76 -14.50
CA LEU A 145 7.28 30.58 -14.55
C LEU A 145 7.68 30.19 -15.98
N ARG A 146 7.19 30.90 -17.00
CA ARG A 146 7.35 30.52 -18.42
C ARG A 146 8.80 30.44 -18.88
N ASN A 147 9.67 31.26 -18.29
CA ASN A 147 11.08 31.35 -18.63
C ASN A 147 11.99 30.63 -17.62
N VAL A 148 11.42 29.90 -16.65
CA VAL A 148 12.17 29.15 -15.65
C VAL A 148 12.42 27.72 -16.16
N PRO A 149 13.66 27.20 -16.12
CA PRO A 149 13.96 25.84 -16.52
C PRO A 149 13.11 24.80 -15.76
N PRO A 150 12.50 23.80 -16.44
CA PRO A 150 11.60 22.84 -15.78
C PRO A 150 12.26 21.98 -14.70
N ASP A 151 13.56 21.76 -14.79
CA ASP A 151 14.40 21.08 -13.81
C ASP A 151 14.51 21.88 -12.51
N GLU A 152 14.68 23.20 -12.59
CA GLU A 152 14.70 24.09 -11.42
C GLU A 152 13.32 24.14 -10.72
N ILE A 153 12.22 24.20 -11.48
CA ILE A 153 10.86 24.10 -10.89
C ILE A 153 10.68 22.72 -10.24
N GLY A 154 11.19 21.67 -10.88
CA GLY A 154 11.14 20.29 -10.44
C GLY A 154 11.76 20.04 -9.06
N GLU A 155 12.88 20.70 -8.76
CA GLU A 155 13.58 20.59 -7.47
C GLU A 155 12.76 21.17 -6.31
N HIS A 156 11.90 22.16 -6.59
CA HIS A 156 11.16 22.88 -5.56
C HIS A 156 9.66 22.59 -5.50
N VAL A 157 9.15 21.63 -6.30
CA VAL A 157 7.72 21.27 -6.29
C VAL A 157 7.18 20.94 -4.89
N GLU A 158 8.04 20.47 -3.97
CA GLU A 158 7.65 20.11 -2.60
C GLU A 158 7.34 21.32 -1.70
N ASP A 159 7.75 22.53 -2.10
CA ASP A 159 7.43 23.78 -1.38
C ASP A 159 5.99 24.25 -1.63
N LEU A 160 5.33 23.69 -2.65
CA LEU A 160 3.97 24.04 -3.05
C LEU A 160 2.95 23.14 -2.37
N TYR A 161 1.93 23.75 -1.77
CA TYR A 161 0.82 23.03 -1.16
C TYR A 161 -0.54 23.51 -1.70
N PRO A 162 -1.49 22.58 -1.92
CA PRO A 162 -2.80 22.91 -2.44
C PRO A 162 -3.62 23.63 -1.38
N VAL A 163 -4.34 24.65 -1.83
CA VAL A 163 -5.34 25.37 -1.04
C VAL A 163 -6.65 25.42 -1.83
N LEU A 164 -7.76 25.26 -1.13
CA LEU A 164 -9.10 25.33 -1.66
C LEU A 164 -9.80 26.51 -1.01
N PHE A 165 -10.39 27.37 -1.84
CA PHE A 165 -11.25 28.44 -1.39
C PHE A 165 -12.66 28.24 -1.94
N HIS A 166 -13.66 28.38 -1.07
CA HIS A 166 -15.06 28.38 -1.47
C HIS A 166 -15.48 29.76 -1.97
N ASP A 167 -16.64 29.82 -2.62
CA ASP A 167 -17.17 31.06 -3.15
C ASP A 167 -17.25 32.15 -2.07
N GLY A 168 -16.72 33.33 -2.38
CA GLY A 168 -16.69 34.47 -1.48
C GLY A 168 -15.57 34.46 -0.42
N GLU A 169 -14.83 33.35 -0.25
CA GLU A 169 -13.72 33.28 0.71
C GLU A 169 -12.57 34.23 0.32
N ILE A 170 -11.91 34.80 1.33
CA ILE A 170 -10.83 35.77 1.16
C ILE A 170 -9.48 35.05 1.25
N LEU A 171 -8.68 35.14 0.20
CA LEU A 171 -7.32 34.59 0.14
C LEU A 171 -6.35 35.43 0.98
N PHE A 172 -6.53 36.75 0.98
CA PHE A 172 -5.80 37.74 1.77
C PHE A 172 -6.53 39.09 1.68
N ARG A 173 -6.38 39.94 2.69
CA ARG A 173 -6.95 41.30 2.66
C ARG A 173 -5.89 42.34 2.32
N GLU A 174 -6.36 43.41 1.69
CA GLU A 174 -5.57 44.64 1.52
C GLU A 174 -5.04 45.13 2.87
N GLY A 175 -3.80 45.63 2.89
CA GLY A 175 -3.12 46.12 4.08
C GLY A 175 -2.54 45.04 5.00
N GLU A 176 -2.88 43.76 4.80
CA GLU A 176 -2.24 42.67 5.54
C GLU A 176 -0.79 42.47 5.08
N ARG A 177 0.06 41.93 5.95
CA ARG A 177 1.42 41.55 5.54
C ARG A 177 1.35 40.32 4.64
N GLY A 178 1.98 40.37 3.47
CA GLY A 178 2.05 39.21 2.59
C GLY A 178 2.99 38.13 3.13
N ASP A 179 2.52 36.92 3.33
CA ASP A 179 3.30 35.78 3.84
C ASP A 179 3.42 34.63 2.81
N ARG A 180 2.63 34.68 1.74
CA ARG A 180 2.60 33.68 0.66
C ARG A 180 2.08 34.26 -0.66
N LEU A 181 2.29 33.58 -1.77
CA LEU A 181 1.60 33.83 -3.03
C LEU A 181 0.81 32.60 -3.47
N TYR A 182 -0.08 32.76 -4.45
CA TYR A 182 -0.94 31.68 -4.93
C TYR A 182 -0.89 31.57 -6.46
N PHE A 183 -0.77 30.36 -6.97
CA PHE A 183 -0.93 30.01 -8.38
C PHE A 183 -2.32 29.42 -8.59
N VAL A 184 -3.18 30.08 -9.37
CA VAL A 184 -4.56 29.65 -9.59
C VAL A 184 -4.59 28.49 -10.58
N ARG A 185 -5.14 27.35 -10.15
CA ARG A 185 -5.31 26.14 -10.99
C ARG A 185 -6.69 26.05 -11.62
N ARG A 186 -7.72 26.42 -10.85
CA ARG A 186 -9.12 26.36 -11.26
C ARG A 186 -9.93 27.42 -10.52
N GLY A 187 -10.95 27.96 -11.16
CA GLY A 187 -11.80 29.01 -10.61
C GLY A 187 -11.24 30.40 -10.87
N GLU A 188 -11.89 31.43 -10.32
CA GLU A 188 -11.54 32.82 -10.52
C GLU A 188 -11.27 33.50 -9.18
N VAL A 189 -10.21 34.31 -9.11
CA VAL A 189 -9.91 35.19 -7.99
C VAL A 189 -10.17 36.62 -8.42
N VAL A 190 -11.15 37.26 -7.78
CA VAL A 190 -11.43 38.69 -7.96
C VAL A 190 -10.51 39.46 -7.03
N LEU A 191 -9.73 40.37 -7.61
CA LEU A 191 -8.96 41.35 -6.86
C LEU A 191 -9.80 42.59 -6.64
N GLU A 192 -9.90 43.02 -5.39
CA GLU A 192 -10.62 44.21 -4.97
C GLU A 192 -9.62 45.20 -4.36
N HIS A 193 -9.49 46.40 -4.94
CA HIS A 193 -8.71 47.47 -4.32
C HIS A 193 -9.66 48.49 -3.71
N ARG A 194 -9.52 48.76 -2.41
CA ARG A 194 -10.38 49.65 -1.62
C ARG A 194 -11.88 49.30 -1.74
N GLY A 195 -12.20 48.03 -1.96
CA GLY A 195 -13.58 47.53 -2.13
C GLY A 195 -14.16 47.59 -3.55
N ALA A 196 -13.38 47.96 -4.57
CA ALA A 196 -13.83 47.92 -5.97
C ALA A 196 -13.07 46.87 -6.77
N PRO A 197 -13.72 46.22 -7.77
CA PRO A 197 -13.07 45.21 -8.59
C PRO A 197 -11.96 45.83 -9.43
N LEU A 198 -10.74 45.37 -9.21
CA LEU A 198 -9.53 45.77 -9.92
C LEU A 198 -9.27 44.86 -11.11
N ALA A 199 -9.33 43.55 -10.90
CA ALA A 199 -9.05 42.53 -11.91
C ALA A 199 -9.68 41.19 -11.51
N THR A 200 -9.88 40.31 -12.49
CA THR A 200 -10.21 38.90 -12.24
C THR A 200 -9.07 38.06 -12.78
N LEU A 201 -8.54 37.17 -11.94
CA LEU A 201 -7.44 36.26 -12.26
C LEU A 201 -7.98 34.83 -12.35
N GLY A 202 -7.56 34.08 -13.36
CA GLY A 202 -8.04 32.74 -13.66
C GLY A 202 -6.93 31.69 -13.65
N PRO A 203 -7.22 30.48 -14.16
CA PRO A 203 -6.23 29.41 -14.27
C PRO A 203 -4.96 29.84 -15.01
N GLY A 204 -3.79 29.61 -14.40
CA GLY A 204 -2.50 30.04 -14.92
C GLY A 204 -2.03 31.40 -14.39
N ASP A 205 -2.87 32.15 -13.67
CA ASP A 205 -2.43 33.40 -13.05
C ASP A 205 -1.77 33.17 -11.68
N VAL A 206 -0.84 34.07 -11.34
CA VAL A 206 -0.29 34.20 -9.99
C VAL A 206 -0.90 35.40 -9.27
N VAL A 207 -1.09 35.30 -7.95
CA VAL A 207 -1.65 36.37 -7.14
C VAL A 207 -0.94 36.50 -5.79
N GLY A 208 -0.72 37.75 -5.35
CA GLY A 208 -0.10 38.08 -4.07
C GLY A 208 1.41 38.31 -4.15
N GLU A 209 2.01 38.24 -5.32
CA GLU A 209 3.43 38.43 -5.58
C GLU A 209 3.93 39.84 -5.22
N ILE A 210 3.12 40.89 -5.40
CA ILE A 210 3.53 42.30 -5.16
C ILE A 210 4.07 42.48 -3.75
N ALA A 211 3.32 42.00 -2.74
CA ALA A 211 3.70 42.13 -1.33
C ALA A 211 4.98 41.35 -0.99
N LEU A 212 5.25 40.26 -1.72
CA LEU A 212 6.45 39.46 -1.53
C LEU A 212 7.68 40.09 -2.19
N VAL A 213 7.51 40.62 -3.41
CA VAL A 213 8.59 41.24 -4.20
C VAL A 213 9.01 42.60 -3.64
N THR A 214 8.04 43.42 -3.21
CA THR A 214 8.27 44.82 -2.81
C THR A 214 8.38 45.03 -1.31
N ASP A 215 8.18 43.97 -0.52
CA ASP A 215 8.09 44.01 0.95
C ASP A 215 7.06 45.03 1.48
N SER A 216 6.03 45.30 0.68
CA SER A 216 4.90 46.14 1.06
C SER A 216 3.72 45.30 1.57
N PRO A 217 2.76 45.91 2.30
CA PRO A 217 1.48 45.26 2.59
C PRO A 217 0.74 44.85 1.31
N ARG A 218 -0.21 43.92 1.43
CA ARG A 218 -1.09 43.52 0.32
C ARG A 218 -1.75 44.76 -0.28
N THR A 219 -1.62 44.92 -1.58
CA THR A 219 -2.14 46.10 -2.30
C THR A 219 -3.61 45.98 -2.67
N ALA A 220 -4.20 44.79 -2.60
CA ALA A 220 -5.60 44.53 -2.87
C ALA A 220 -6.08 43.36 -1.98
N THR A 221 -7.38 43.21 -1.85
CA THR A 221 -8.03 42.02 -1.29
C THR A 221 -8.25 41.00 -2.39
N GLY A 222 -7.82 39.76 -2.20
CA GLY A 222 -8.11 38.66 -3.14
C GLY A 222 -9.29 37.84 -2.63
N ARG A 223 -10.35 37.71 -3.42
CA ARG A 223 -11.55 36.95 -3.09
C ARG A 223 -11.82 35.86 -4.13
N ALA A 224 -12.15 34.67 -3.68
CA ALA A 224 -12.59 33.58 -4.54
C ALA A 224 -13.98 33.87 -5.13
N ARG A 225 -14.13 33.66 -6.44
CA ARG A 225 -15.41 33.62 -7.15
C ARG A 225 -15.64 32.20 -7.63
N GLY A 226 -16.64 31.56 -7.06
CA GLY A 226 -16.84 30.11 -7.13
C GLY A 226 -15.77 29.35 -6.33
N VAL A 227 -15.69 28.05 -6.58
CA VAL A 227 -14.67 27.19 -5.97
C VAL A 227 -13.32 27.43 -6.66
N VAL A 228 -12.36 27.98 -5.93
CA VAL A 228 -11.00 28.22 -6.41
C VAL A 228 -10.05 27.17 -5.85
N GLN A 229 -9.33 26.50 -6.75
CA GLN A 229 -8.21 25.62 -6.40
C GLN A 229 -6.92 26.34 -6.77
N ALA A 230 -6.00 26.47 -5.81
CA ALA A 230 -4.71 27.11 -6.03
C ALA A 230 -3.56 26.33 -5.37
N LEU A 231 -2.33 26.61 -5.77
CA LEU A 231 -1.11 26.19 -5.08
C LEU A 231 -0.52 27.40 -4.36
N ALA A 232 -0.29 27.28 -3.07
CA ALA A 232 0.33 28.33 -2.28
C ALA A 232 1.85 28.07 -2.13
N LEU A 233 2.63 29.16 -2.19
CA LEU A 233 4.07 29.16 -1.94
C LEU A 233 4.38 30.18 -0.83
N GLN A 234 5.06 29.76 0.24
CA GLN A 234 5.40 30.66 1.35
C GLN A 234 6.47 31.67 0.93
N ARG A 235 6.50 32.83 1.61
CA ARG A 235 7.50 33.88 1.39
C ARG A 235 8.92 33.35 1.48
N SER A 236 9.25 32.57 2.50
CA SER A 236 10.61 32.04 2.69
C SER A 236 11.07 31.18 1.52
N ASP A 237 10.18 30.37 0.97
CA ASP A 237 10.48 29.49 -0.16
C ASP A 237 10.54 30.29 -1.45
N PHE A 238 9.62 31.25 -1.66
CA PHE A 238 9.68 32.15 -2.82
C PHE A 238 10.96 33.01 -2.84
N ASP A 239 11.39 33.52 -1.69
CA ASP A 239 12.65 34.26 -1.57
C ASP A 239 13.88 33.38 -1.81
N ARG A 240 13.78 32.07 -1.50
CA ARG A 240 14.81 31.08 -1.86
C ARG A 240 14.84 30.86 -3.37
N TRP A 241 13.69 30.60 -4.00
CA TRP A 241 13.61 30.36 -5.45
C TRP A 241 14.16 31.55 -6.24
N ARG A 242 13.85 32.79 -5.83
CA ARG A 242 14.35 34.00 -6.49
C ARG A 242 15.87 34.19 -6.38
N LYS A 243 16.50 33.64 -5.34
CA LYS A 243 17.97 33.69 -5.18
C LYS A 243 18.66 32.64 -6.03
N GLU A 244 18.03 31.48 -6.17
CA GLU A 244 18.57 30.32 -6.88
C GLU A 244 18.32 30.44 -8.40
N CYS A 245 17.22 31.09 -8.81
CA CYS A 245 16.83 31.32 -10.21
C CYS A 245 16.70 32.84 -10.52
N PRO A 246 17.74 33.47 -11.12
CA PRO A 246 17.71 34.89 -11.51
C PRO A 246 16.58 35.24 -12.49
N GLU A 247 16.21 34.32 -13.38
CA GLU A 247 15.14 34.46 -14.37
C GLU A 247 13.78 34.64 -13.68
N LEU A 248 13.53 33.87 -12.61
CA LEU A 248 12.33 34.00 -11.79
C LEU A 248 12.27 35.35 -11.06
N ASP A 249 13.41 35.84 -10.53
CA ASP A 249 13.45 37.14 -9.86
C ASP A 249 13.13 38.28 -10.82
N ALA A 250 13.69 38.24 -12.03
CA ALA A 250 13.41 39.22 -13.07
C ALA A 250 11.91 39.23 -13.45
N ALA A 251 11.34 38.06 -13.74
CA ALA A 251 9.91 37.93 -14.09
C ALA A 251 8.99 38.40 -12.95
N ALA A 252 9.32 38.08 -11.69
CA ALA A 252 8.55 38.51 -10.53
C ALA A 252 8.53 40.03 -10.35
N ARG A 253 9.67 40.69 -10.56
CA ARG A 253 9.80 42.15 -10.47
C ARG A 253 9.03 42.86 -11.58
N GLU A 254 9.13 42.35 -12.81
CA GLU A 254 8.41 42.91 -13.96
C GLU A 254 6.89 42.82 -13.78
N LEU A 255 6.40 41.66 -13.34
CA LEU A 255 4.98 41.44 -13.06
C LEU A 255 4.48 42.37 -11.95
N ALA A 256 5.22 42.48 -10.84
CA ALA A 256 4.86 43.34 -9.73
C ALA A 256 4.83 44.83 -10.15
N HIS A 257 5.81 45.27 -10.94
CA HIS A 257 5.85 46.64 -11.46
C HIS A 257 4.64 46.96 -12.34
N THR A 258 4.31 46.06 -13.27
CA THR A 258 3.17 46.22 -14.19
C THR A 258 1.84 46.31 -13.43
N ARG A 259 1.63 45.46 -12.43
CA ARG A 259 0.39 45.47 -11.64
C ARG A 259 0.28 46.67 -10.70
N LEU A 260 1.39 47.15 -10.14
CA LEU A 260 1.43 48.40 -9.37
C LEU A 260 1.07 49.64 -10.22
N ALA A 261 1.45 49.66 -11.49
CA ALA A 261 1.07 50.75 -12.40
C ALA A 261 -0.45 50.78 -12.62
N ARG A 262 -1.08 49.63 -12.92
CA ARG A 262 -2.55 49.51 -13.10
C ARG A 262 -3.34 49.91 -11.86
N LEU A 263 -2.84 49.57 -10.67
CA LEU A 263 -3.46 49.97 -9.40
C LEU A 263 -3.57 51.49 -9.26
N ARG A 264 -2.54 52.25 -9.68
CA ARG A 264 -2.53 53.72 -9.59
C ARG A 264 -3.55 54.37 -10.53
N GLU A 265 -3.76 53.79 -11.71
CA GLU A 265 -4.77 54.26 -12.66
C GLU A 265 -6.18 54.04 -12.12
N HIS A 266 -6.46 52.85 -11.57
CA HIS A 266 -7.76 52.51 -10.98
C HIS A 266 -8.16 53.43 -9.81
N ASP A 267 -7.18 53.85 -9.01
CA ASP A 267 -7.40 54.80 -7.91
C ASP A 267 -7.83 56.20 -8.38
N ALA A 268 -7.37 56.63 -9.55
CA ALA A 268 -7.76 57.91 -10.13
C ALA A 268 -9.22 57.90 -10.62
N ASP A 269 -9.63 56.81 -11.28
CA ASP A 269 -10.99 56.67 -11.83
C ASP A 269 -12.05 56.51 -10.74
N ARG A 270 -11.73 55.77 -9.67
CA ARG A 270 -12.66 55.53 -8.56
C ARG A 270 -13.05 56.75 -7.76
N ASN A 271 -12.11 57.66 -7.52
CA ASN A 271 -12.44 58.89 -6.79
C ASN A 271 -13.51 59.69 -7.54
N ALA A 272 -13.56 59.60 -8.86
CA ALA A 272 -14.60 60.25 -9.66
C ALA A 272 -15.96 59.51 -9.67
N GLU A 273 -15.99 58.22 -9.31
CA GLU A 273 -17.19 57.38 -9.30
C GLU A 273 -17.83 57.26 -7.90
N ALA A 274 -17.03 57.27 -6.84
CA ALA A 274 -17.50 57.26 -5.45
C ALA A 274 -18.36 58.48 -5.11
N ASP A 275 -18.04 59.65 -5.67
CA ASP A 275 -18.86 60.85 -5.56
C ASP A 275 -20.26 60.65 -6.17
N ARG A 276 -20.36 59.92 -7.28
CA ARG A 276 -21.63 59.68 -7.98
C ARG A 276 -22.48 58.61 -7.29
N TRP A 277 -21.85 57.56 -6.77
CA TRP A 277 -22.55 56.44 -6.13
C TRP A 277 -23.08 56.77 -4.73
N MET A 278 -22.43 57.71 -4.01
CA MET A 278 -22.92 58.18 -2.70
C MET A 278 -24.33 58.76 -2.76
N ASP A 279 -24.69 59.42 -3.87
CA ASP A 279 -26.02 59.98 -4.10
C ASP A 279 -27.08 58.89 -4.32
N GLU A 280 -26.70 57.74 -4.90
CA GLU A 280 -27.61 56.64 -5.24
C GLU A 280 -27.79 55.63 -4.08
N ALA A 281 -26.75 55.41 -3.27
CA ALA A 281 -26.73 54.37 -2.22
C ALA A 281 -27.62 54.66 -0.99
N ILE A 282 -27.99 55.93 -0.74
CA ILE A 282 -28.95 56.31 0.32
C ILE A 282 -30.33 55.71 0.05
N GLU A 283 -30.65 55.39 -1.21
CA GLU A 283 -31.98 54.96 -1.64
C GLU A 283 -32.25 53.46 -1.40
N ALA A 284 -31.21 52.63 -1.27
CA ALA A 284 -31.32 51.17 -1.45
C ALA A 284 -31.25 50.28 -0.18
N LEU A 285 -30.96 50.82 1.02
CA LEU A 285 -30.77 50.04 2.27
C LEU A 285 -32.07 49.50 2.93
N ARG A 286 -32.83 48.65 2.24
CA ARG A 286 -33.96 47.89 2.82
C ARG A 286 -33.82 46.36 2.62
N PHE A 287 -33.23 45.69 3.63
CA PHE A 287 -33.30 44.25 4.03
C PHE A 287 -32.39 43.16 3.37
N GLY A 288 -31.91 42.17 4.18
CA GLY A 288 -31.07 40.99 3.81
C GLY A 288 -31.28 39.73 4.73
N THR A 289 -30.63 38.56 4.44
CA THR A 289 -30.78 37.22 5.13
C THR A 289 -29.51 36.30 5.13
N GLU A 290 -29.38 35.31 6.06
CA GLU A 290 -28.21 34.40 6.38
C GLU A 290 -28.40 32.84 6.13
N LEU A 291 -27.35 31.99 6.34
CA LEU A 291 -27.10 30.55 5.89
C LEU A 291 -26.70 29.50 7.03
N PRO A 292 -26.63 28.14 6.75
CA PRO A 292 -26.69 27.03 7.75
C PRO A 292 -25.35 26.40 8.26
N THR A 293 -25.46 25.40 9.18
CA THR A 293 -24.50 25.05 10.26
C THR A 293 -23.77 23.68 10.23
N ALA A 294 -22.67 23.63 10.99
CA ALA A 294 -21.62 22.59 11.11
C ALA A 294 -22.00 21.13 11.47
N ALA A 295 -23.27 20.82 11.75
CA ALA A 295 -23.68 19.44 12.05
C ALA A 295 -23.64 18.54 10.79
N GLU A 296 -24.02 19.11 9.66
CA GLU A 296 -24.07 18.44 8.35
C GLU A 296 -22.66 18.06 7.84
N ILE A 297 -21.63 18.74 8.33
CA ILE A 297 -20.22 18.51 7.95
C ILE A 297 -19.64 17.28 8.65
N ARG A 298 -20.15 16.89 9.82
CA ARG A 298 -19.57 15.82 10.64
C ARG A 298 -20.00 14.41 10.21
N GLU A 299 -21.18 14.30 9.60
CA GLU A 299 -21.78 13.02 9.20
C GLU A 299 -21.07 12.37 7.99
N ALA A 300 -20.33 13.16 7.20
CA ALA A 300 -19.61 12.67 6.02
C ALA A 300 -18.29 11.91 6.33
N GLY A 301 -17.78 11.96 7.57
CA GLY A 301 -16.46 11.43 7.95
C GLY A 301 -16.39 9.96 8.36
N GLU A 302 -17.51 9.32 8.70
CA GLU A 302 -17.54 7.99 9.33
C GLU A 302 -17.65 6.80 8.33
N ALA A 303 -17.67 7.05 7.02
CA ALA A 303 -18.14 6.06 6.03
C ALA A 303 -17.17 4.95 5.58
N HIS A 304 -15.93 4.80 6.09
CA HIS A 304 -14.98 3.78 5.58
C HIS A 304 -14.17 3.03 6.68
N GLY A 305 -14.71 1.90 7.18
CA GLY A 305 -14.15 1.09 8.28
C GLY A 305 -13.45 -0.24 7.92
N GLY A 306 -12.93 -0.41 6.69
CA GLY A 306 -12.54 -1.73 6.14
C GLY A 306 -11.06 -2.18 6.23
N ALA A 307 -10.11 -1.29 6.56
CA ALA A 307 -8.68 -1.58 6.38
C ALA A 307 -8.13 -2.82 7.15
N PRO A 308 -8.53 -3.10 8.41
CA PRO A 308 -8.01 -4.25 9.15
C PRO A 308 -8.57 -5.60 8.70
N LEU A 309 -9.80 -5.61 8.17
CA LEU A 309 -10.38 -6.81 7.55
C LEU A 309 -9.63 -7.16 6.26
N ALA A 310 -9.20 -6.16 5.50
CA ALA A 310 -8.37 -6.35 4.31
C ALA A 310 -6.97 -6.90 4.65
N ILE A 311 -6.36 -6.48 5.77
CA ILE A 311 -5.07 -7.04 6.23
C ILE A 311 -5.23 -8.53 6.58
N TRP A 312 -6.28 -8.89 7.33
CA TRP A 312 -6.56 -10.28 7.67
C TRP A 312 -6.87 -11.13 6.43
N LEU A 313 -7.67 -10.60 5.50
CA LEU A 313 -8.04 -11.28 4.25
C LEU A 313 -6.82 -11.55 3.36
N GLY A 314 -5.85 -10.61 3.31
CA GLY A 314 -4.60 -10.81 2.58
C GLY A 314 -3.75 -11.95 3.13
N ILE A 315 -3.71 -12.12 4.45
CA ILE A 315 -2.94 -13.20 5.07
C ILE A 315 -3.66 -14.54 4.96
N LEU A 316 -4.99 -14.53 5.06
CA LEU A 316 -5.79 -15.71 4.74
C LEU A 316 -5.53 -16.19 3.31
N LEU A 317 -5.40 -15.26 2.37
CA LEU A 317 -5.07 -15.58 0.99
C LEU A 317 -3.69 -16.25 0.86
N ASP A 318 -2.70 -15.78 1.62
CA ASP A 318 -1.35 -16.36 1.65
C ASP A 318 -1.37 -17.77 2.27
N GLY A 319 -2.15 -17.98 3.34
CA GLY A 319 -2.21 -19.24 4.08
C GLY A 319 -2.98 -20.38 3.38
N ILE A 320 -3.82 -20.09 2.38
CA ILE A 320 -4.58 -21.12 1.65
C ILE A 320 -3.64 -22.03 0.84
N PRO A 321 -2.81 -21.52 -0.09
CA PRO A 321 -1.79 -22.33 -0.77
C PRO A 321 -0.90 -23.13 0.18
N GLU A 322 -0.41 -22.47 1.23
CA GLU A 322 0.47 -23.09 2.24
C GLU A 322 -0.20 -24.27 2.94
N SER A 323 -1.45 -24.10 3.35
CA SER A 323 -2.21 -25.13 4.05
C SER A 323 -2.43 -26.38 3.20
N VAL A 324 -2.83 -26.21 1.93
CA VAL A 324 -3.10 -27.32 1.01
C VAL A 324 -1.83 -28.13 0.75
N VAL A 325 -0.69 -27.45 0.51
CA VAL A 325 0.58 -28.14 0.26
C VAL A 325 1.03 -28.96 1.47
N ILE A 326 0.88 -28.46 2.70
CA ILE A 326 1.24 -29.24 3.90
C ILE A 326 0.48 -30.58 3.94
N GLY A 327 -0.82 -30.54 3.65
CA GLY A 327 -1.66 -31.74 3.65
C GLY A 327 -1.27 -32.75 2.58
N ASP A 328 -0.96 -32.25 1.40
CA ASP A 328 -0.57 -33.06 0.25
C ASP A 328 0.84 -33.66 0.42
N SER A 329 1.83 -32.89 0.89
CA SER A 329 3.17 -33.40 1.21
C SER A 329 3.14 -34.46 2.33
N PHE A 330 2.23 -34.30 3.31
CA PHE A 330 2.01 -35.33 4.33
C PHE A 330 1.39 -36.60 3.73
N HIS A 331 0.45 -36.47 2.79
CA HIS A 331 -0.14 -37.60 2.06
C HIS A 331 0.92 -38.37 1.27
N GLU A 332 1.77 -37.67 0.53
CA GLU A 332 2.82 -38.28 -0.30
C GLU A 332 3.81 -39.11 0.53
N ARG A 333 4.25 -38.58 1.69
CA ARG A 333 5.13 -39.30 2.62
C ARG A 333 4.45 -40.54 3.21
N LEU A 334 3.16 -40.44 3.56
CA LEU A 334 2.37 -41.57 4.04
C LEU A 334 2.25 -42.64 2.96
N HIS A 335 1.90 -42.26 1.74
CA HIS A 335 1.77 -43.16 0.60
C HIS A 335 3.09 -43.87 0.28
N THR A 336 4.22 -43.15 0.33
CA THR A 336 5.56 -43.71 0.10
C THR A 336 5.93 -44.74 1.18
N ALA A 337 5.73 -44.41 2.45
CA ALA A 337 6.01 -45.31 3.56
C ALA A 337 5.10 -46.57 3.55
N GLN A 338 3.82 -46.40 3.24
CA GLN A 338 2.89 -47.52 3.08
C GLN A 338 3.26 -48.42 1.90
N SER A 339 3.73 -47.84 0.79
CA SER A 339 4.23 -48.58 -0.37
C SER A 339 5.50 -49.38 -0.07
N ALA A 340 6.31 -48.90 0.89
CA ALA A 340 7.46 -49.62 1.43
C ALA A 340 7.08 -50.69 2.49
N GLY A 341 5.80 -50.80 2.85
CA GLY A 341 5.31 -51.74 3.87
C GLY A 341 5.54 -51.29 5.32
N GLU A 342 5.84 -50.01 5.53
CA GLU A 342 6.07 -49.43 6.85
C GLU A 342 4.77 -48.91 7.48
N ILE A 343 4.72 -48.89 8.82
CA ILE A 343 3.68 -48.20 9.59
C ILE A 343 4.35 -46.98 10.25
N PRO A 344 4.48 -45.86 9.53
CA PRO A 344 5.21 -44.70 10.01
C PRO A 344 4.47 -44.03 11.17
N GLY A 345 5.22 -43.64 12.21
CA GLY A 345 4.68 -42.80 13.27
C GLY A 345 4.51 -41.35 12.79
N PHE A 346 3.65 -40.57 13.47
CA PHE A 346 3.37 -39.17 13.12
C PHE A 346 4.63 -38.33 12.86
N LEU A 347 5.64 -38.45 13.72
CA LEU A 347 6.89 -37.68 13.60
C LEU A 347 7.71 -38.00 12.35
N ALA A 348 7.61 -39.22 11.80
CA ALA A 348 8.33 -39.59 10.57
C ALA A 348 7.66 -38.99 9.32
N LEU A 349 6.38 -38.64 9.41
CA LEU A 349 5.58 -38.11 8.30
C LEU A 349 5.63 -36.58 8.20
N ILE A 350 6.26 -35.89 9.16
CA ILE A 350 6.32 -34.43 9.18
C ILE A 350 7.26 -33.94 8.07
N PRO A 351 6.81 -33.08 7.14
CA PRO A 351 7.69 -32.39 6.22
C PRO A 351 8.38 -31.23 6.95
N TYR A 352 9.45 -31.57 7.69
CA TYR A 352 10.13 -30.65 8.60
C TYR A 352 10.62 -29.36 7.92
N THR A 353 11.14 -29.47 6.70
CA THR A 353 11.59 -28.31 5.91
C THR A 353 10.44 -27.34 5.64
N LEU A 354 9.28 -27.87 5.22
CA LEU A 354 8.09 -27.09 4.89
C LEU A 354 7.46 -26.47 6.14
N VAL A 355 7.24 -27.26 7.18
CA VAL A 355 6.63 -26.79 8.44
C VAL A 355 7.51 -25.74 9.10
N ALA A 356 8.83 -25.98 9.17
CA ALA A 356 9.76 -25.00 9.73
C ALA A 356 9.83 -23.73 8.88
N GLY A 357 9.89 -23.86 7.55
CA GLY A 357 9.91 -22.72 6.63
C GLY A 357 8.67 -21.83 6.77
N LEU A 358 7.49 -22.43 6.79
CA LEU A 358 6.21 -21.74 7.00
C LEU A 358 6.14 -21.10 8.38
N PHE A 359 6.53 -21.84 9.43
CA PHE A 359 6.56 -21.30 10.79
C PHE A 359 7.46 -20.07 10.91
N LEU A 360 8.67 -20.15 10.34
CA LEU A 360 9.67 -19.08 10.38
C LEU A 360 9.29 -17.87 9.52
N SER A 361 8.50 -18.07 8.47
CA SER A 361 7.94 -17.00 7.63
C SER A 361 6.77 -16.28 8.29
N ASN A 362 5.81 -17.05 8.81
CA ASN A 362 4.56 -16.53 9.35
C ASN A 362 4.75 -15.77 10.68
N PHE A 363 5.78 -16.13 11.45
CA PHE A 363 6.10 -15.48 12.72
C PHE A 363 6.40 -13.97 12.61
N PRO A 364 7.40 -13.50 11.83
CA PRO A 364 7.69 -12.06 11.67
C PRO A 364 6.56 -11.30 10.98
N GLU A 365 5.82 -11.94 10.06
CA GLU A 365 4.69 -11.31 9.36
C GLU A 365 3.53 -11.02 10.32
N ALA A 366 3.17 -11.98 11.18
CA ALA A 366 2.14 -11.78 12.19
C ALA A 366 2.54 -10.75 13.25
N MET A 367 3.81 -10.72 13.60
CA MET A 367 4.39 -9.73 14.51
C MET A 367 4.28 -8.31 13.97
N SER A 368 4.76 -8.06 12.74
CA SER A 368 4.70 -6.76 12.07
C SER A 368 3.26 -6.29 11.87
N SER A 369 2.41 -7.17 11.33
CA SER A 369 1.00 -6.88 11.02
C SER A 369 0.18 -6.55 12.28
N SER A 370 0.47 -7.20 13.40
CA SER A 370 -0.22 -6.95 14.67
C SER A 370 0.09 -5.57 15.26
N VAL A 371 1.33 -5.10 15.10
CA VAL A 371 1.71 -3.72 15.49
C VAL A 371 0.96 -2.71 14.63
N GLY A 372 0.85 -2.95 13.32
CA GLY A 372 0.08 -2.13 12.38
C GLY A 372 -1.41 -2.07 12.73
N MET A 373 -2.06 -3.22 12.96
CA MET A 373 -3.47 -3.29 13.37
C MET A 373 -3.73 -2.53 14.68
N ARG A 374 -2.79 -2.60 15.64
CA ARG A 374 -2.90 -1.86 16.91
C ARG A 374 -2.81 -0.35 16.71
N GLY A 375 -1.98 0.12 15.77
CA GLY A 375 -1.88 1.53 15.39
C GLY A 375 -3.17 2.10 14.77
N GLN A 376 -4.00 1.23 14.18
CA GLN A 376 -5.30 1.58 13.57
C GLN A 376 -6.49 1.47 14.56
N GLY A 377 -6.23 1.33 15.86
CA GLY A 377 -7.26 1.37 16.90
C GLY A 377 -7.84 0.01 17.33
N PHE A 378 -7.37 -1.12 16.77
CA PHE A 378 -7.88 -2.44 17.16
C PHE A 378 -7.41 -2.84 18.57
N HIS A 379 -8.29 -3.47 19.34
CA HIS A 379 -7.96 -3.97 20.68
C HIS A 379 -7.18 -5.30 20.59
N ARG A 380 -6.26 -5.51 21.54
CA ARG A 380 -5.35 -6.67 21.57
C ARG A 380 -6.07 -8.02 21.45
N GLY A 381 -7.21 -8.17 22.13
CA GLY A 381 -8.03 -9.40 22.11
C GLY A 381 -8.53 -9.76 20.71
N ARG A 382 -9.10 -8.80 19.97
CA ARG A 382 -9.55 -9.01 18.59
C ARG A 382 -8.43 -9.33 17.62
N ILE A 383 -7.26 -8.71 17.80
CA ILE A 383 -6.08 -9.03 16.97
C ILE A 383 -5.69 -10.49 17.19
N LEU A 384 -5.49 -10.91 18.45
CA LEU A 384 -5.15 -12.29 18.78
C LEU A 384 -6.19 -13.29 18.31
N PHE A 385 -7.49 -12.97 18.47
CA PHE A 385 -8.58 -13.80 17.97
C PHE A 385 -8.49 -14.01 16.45
N LEU A 386 -8.27 -12.95 15.67
CA LEU A 386 -8.10 -13.04 14.22
C LEU A 386 -6.93 -13.97 13.82
N TRP A 387 -5.80 -13.89 14.52
CA TRP A 387 -4.68 -14.82 14.28
C TRP A 387 -4.99 -16.26 14.68
N SER A 388 -5.71 -16.47 15.78
CA SER A 388 -6.16 -17.81 16.16
C SER A 388 -7.14 -18.41 15.16
N THR A 389 -7.97 -17.59 14.49
CA THR A 389 -8.85 -18.12 13.42
C THR A 389 -8.05 -18.63 12.23
N LEU A 390 -6.93 -17.99 11.88
CA LEU A 390 -6.05 -18.45 10.81
C LEU A 390 -5.45 -19.82 11.12
N VAL A 391 -5.10 -20.12 12.38
CA VAL A 391 -4.63 -21.47 12.78
C VAL A 391 -5.67 -22.55 12.45
N VAL A 392 -6.94 -22.29 12.73
CA VAL A 392 -8.03 -23.22 12.43
C VAL A 392 -8.18 -23.38 10.92
N VAL A 393 -8.17 -22.27 10.17
CA VAL A 393 -8.33 -22.30 8.72
C VAL A 393 -7.16 -23.03 8.04
N THR A 394 -5.92 -22.79 8.46
CA THR A 394 -4.74 -23.52 7.94
C THR A 394 -4.80 -25.01 8.29
N GLY A 395 -5.26 -25.37 9.49
CA GLY A 395 -5.48 -26.77 9.83
C GLY A 395 -6.51 -27.43 8.91
N LEU A 396 -7.66 -26.79 8.70
CA LEU A 396 -8.70 -27.31 7.79
C LEU A 396 -8.22 -27.37 6.33
N GLY A 397 -7.47 -26.37 5.87
CA GLY A 397 -6.88 -26.35 4.55
C GLY A 397 -5.86 -27.46 4.32
N SER A 398 -5.10 -27.84 5.36
CA SER A 398 -4.23 -29.02 5.31
C SER A 398 -5.01 -30.34 5.30
N GLY A 399 -6.11 -30.44 6.05
CA GLY A 399 -7.02 -31.57 5.90
C GLY A 399 -7.59 -31.70 4.48
N LEU A 400 -7.94 -30.57 3.85
CA LEU A 400 -8.38 -30.53 2.46
C LEU A 400 -7.26 -30.98 1.50
N GLY A 401 -6.03 -30.50 1.69
CA GLY A 401 -4.87 -30.93 0.90
C GLY A 401 -4.64 -32.43 0.95
N PHE A 402 -4.70 -33.02 2.15
CA PHE A 402 -4.59 -34.47 2.33
C PHE A 402 -5.70 -35.24 1.60
N ALA A 403 -6.94 -34.75 1.68
CA ALA A 403 -8.07 -35.38 1.01
C ALA A 403 -7.98 -35.28 -0.52
N LEU A 404 -7.48 -34.15 -1.04
CA LEU A 404 -7.24 -33.97 -2.47
C LEU A 404 -6.10 -34.87 -2.96
N GLY A 405 -5.01 -34.99 -2.19
CA GLY A 405 -3.93 -35.93 -2.46
C GLY A 405 -4.46 -37.36 -2.60
N ALA A 406 -5.28 -37.82 -1.65
CA ALA A 406 -5.85 -39.17 -1.73
C ALA A 406 -6.81 -39.42 -2.91
N ALA A 407 -7.40 -38.37 -3.50
CA ALA A 407 -8.48 -38.47 -4.48
C ALA A 407 -8.07 -38.19 -5.93
N LEU A 408 -6.94 -37.51 -6.15
CA LEU A 408 -6.56 -36.98 -7.46
C LEU A 408 -5.38 -37.74 -8.09
N PRO A 409 -5.30 -37.83 -9.43
CA PRO A 409 -4.14 -38.38 -10.11
C PRO A 409 -2.87 -37.53 -9.91
N GLU A 410 -1.70 -38.17 -9.94
CA GLU A 410 -0.38 -37.53 -9.72
C GLU A 410 -0.16 -36.26 -10.56
N ALA A 411 -0.51 -36.26 -11.85
CA ALA A 411 -0.36 -35.08 -12.69
C ALA A 411 -1.24 -33.90 -12.23
N THR A 412 -2.43 -34.17 -11.69
CA THR A 412 -3.34 -33.14 -11.18
C THR A 412 -2.83 -32.60 -9.84
N GLN A 413 -2.30 -33.48 -8.96
CA GLN A 413 -1.65 -33.09 -7.72
C GLN A 413 -0.47 -32.16 -7.99
N ALA A 414 0.44 -32.56 -8.89
CA ALA A 414 1.56 -31.73 -9.32
C ALA A 414 1.10 -30.36 -9.86
N GLY A 415 -0.05 -30.30 -10.54
CA GLY A 415 -0.66 -29.04 -10.95
C GLY A 415 -1.11 -28.15 -9.78
N ILE A 416 -1.76 -28.73 -8.76
CA ILE A 416 -2.19 -28.01 -7.56
C ILE A 416 -0.98 -27.52 -6.75
N GLN A 417 0.01 -28.38 -6.55
CA GLN A 417 1.29 -28.02 -5.92
C GLN A 417 1.99 -26.90 -6.72
N GLY A 418 1.93 -26.98 -8.05
CA GLY A 418 2.43 -25.94 -8.95
C GLY A 418 1.76 -24.60 -8.67
N VAL A 419 0.41 -24.57 -8.64
CA VAL A 419 -0.35 -23.35 -8.30
C VAL A 419 0.09 -22.77 -6.97
N ALA A 420 0.25 -23.61 -5.95
CA ALA A 420 0.69 -23.15 -4.64
C ALA A 420 2.13 -22.63 -4.63
N ALA A 421 3.07 -23.33 -5.28
CA ALA A 421 4.47 -22.93 -5.40
C ALA A 421 4.62 -21.61 -6.17
N GLY A 422 3.87 -21.45 -7.26
CA GLY A 422 3.83 -20.22 -8.05
C GLY A 422 3.29 -19.03 -7.26
N ALA A 423 2.21 -19.24 -6.50
CA ALA A 423 1.64 -18.22 -5.62
C ALA A 423 2.63 -17.83 -4.51
N MET A 424 3.21 -18.80 -3.80
CA MET A 424 4.19 -18.57 -2.73
C MET A 424 5.47 -17.89 -3.23
N LEU A 425 6.03 -18.31 -4.37
CA LEU A 425 7.23 -17.68 -4.93
C LEU A 425 6.96 -16.23 -5.35
N THR A 426 5.78 -15.98 -5.94
CA THR A 426 5.34 -14.63 -6.30
C THR A 426 5.14 -13.77 -5.06
N MET A 427 4.56 -14.32 -3.99
CA MET A 427 4.40 -13.67 -2.70
C MET A 427 5.75 -13.28 -2.08
N ILE A 428 6.72 -14.19 -2.07
CA ILE A 428 8.07 -13.95 -1.55
C ILE A 428 8.76 -12.80 -2.31
N ALA A 429 8.71 -12.84 -3.63
CA ALA A 429 9.38 -11.86 -4.50
C ALA A 429 8.70 -10.49 -4.48
N SER A 430 7.36 -10.45 -4.47
CA SER A 430 6.59 -9.20 -4.55
C SER A 430 6.42 -8.52 -3.19
N THR A 431 6.41 -9.28 -2.10
CA THR A 431 6.06 -8.76 -0.78
C THR A 431 7.11 -9.00 0.29
N MET A 432 7.51 -10.25 0.57
CA MET A 432 8.38 -10.55 1.72
C MET A 432 9.79 -9.98 1.60
N ILE A 433 10.48 -10.21 0.47
CA ILE A 433 11.85 -9.72 0.27
C ILE A 433 11.89 -8.18 0.23
N PRO A 434 11.04 -7.48 -0.53
CA PRO A 434 11.01 -6.02 -0.52
C PRO A 434 10.74 -5.42 0.86
N GLU A 435 9.83 -6.02 1.65
CA GLU A 435 9.53 -5.59 3.01
C GLU A 435 10.73 -5.81 3.94
N ALA A 436 11.38 -6.97 3.86
CA ALA A 436 12.58 -7.26 4.62
C ALA A 436 13.71 -6.27 4.31
N VAL A 437 13.95 -5.96 3.02
CA VAL A 437 14.93 -4.93 2.59
C VAL A 437 14.61 -3.58 3.17
N HIS A 438 13.32 -3.23 3.22
CA HIS A 438 12.89 -1.95 3.74
C HIS A 438 13.10 -1.81 5.26
N LEU A 439 12.80 -2.88 6.02
CA LEU A 439 12.88 -2.88 7.48
C LEU A 439 14.30 -3.17 8.01
N GLY A 440 15.02 -4.10 7.38
CA GLY A 440 16.31 -4.66 7.82
C GLY A 440 17.54 -4.03 7.17
N GLY A 441 17.39 -3.36 6.02
CA GLY A 441 18.49 -2.85 5.22
C GLY A 441 19.11 -3.94 4.31
N ARG A 442 19.63 -3.51 3.14
CA ARG A 442 20.01 -4.39 2.03
C ARG A 442 21.03 -5.49 2.40
N ASN A 443 22.07 -5.14 3.15
CA ASN A 443 23.19 -6.06 3.43
C ASN A 443 22.80 -7.16 4.44
N VAL A 444 22.02 -6.81 5.46
CA VAL A 444 21.57 -7.78 6.48
C VAL A 444 20.55 -8.74 5.88
N VAL A 445 19.71 -8.25 4.97
CA VAL A 445 18.64 -9.04 4.36
C VAL A 445 19.19 -10.13 3.44
N GLY A 446 20.22 -9.84 2.64
CA GLY A 446 20.87 -10.86 1.81
C GLY A 446 21.44 -12.01 2.65
N LEU A 447 22.20 -11.68 3.71
CA LEU A 447 22.78 -12.68 4.61
C LEU A 447 21.72 -13.45 5.41
N SER A 448 20.67 -12.77 5.86
CA SER A 448 19.57 -13.41 6.61
C SER A 448 18.74 -14.34 5.74
N THR A 449 18.48 -13.96 4.48
CA THR A 449 17.82 -14.83 3.49
C THR A 449 18.65 -16.09 3.25
N LEU A 450 19.96 -15.94 3.08
CA LEU A 450 20.87 -17.09 2.92
C LEU A 450 20.87 -17.99 4.17
N ALA A 451 20.93 -17.39 5.36
CA ALA A 451 20.90 -18.13 6.62
C ALA A 451 19.58 -18.91 6.78
N GLY A 452 18.45 -18.30 6.42
CA GLY A 452 17.14 -18.96 6.44
C GLY A 452 17.05 -20.13 5.47
N PHE A 453 17.58 -19.95 4.26
CA PHE A 453 17.65 -21.01 3.26
C PHE A 453 18.43 -22.22 3.78
N PHE A 454 19.65 -22.01 4.31
CA PHE A 454 20.45 -23.12 4.85
C PHE A 454 19.86 -23.72 6.12
N ALA A 455 19.22 -22.92 6.98
CA ALA A 455 18.54 -23.43 8.17
C ALA A 455 17.39 -24.37 7.78
N ALA A 456 16.59 -23.99 6.78
CA ALA A 456 15.53 -24.85 6.24
C ALA A 456 16.08 -26.15 5.67
N VAL A 457 17.10 -26.09 4.81
CA VAL A 457 17.78 -27.29 4.28
C VAL A 457 18.35 -28.15 5.41
N GLY A 458 18.88 -27.54 6.47
CA GLY A 458 19.36 -28.26 7.65
C GLY A 458 18.28 -29.06 8.39
N PHE A 459 17.02 -28.64 8.35
CA PHE A 459 15.91 -29.41 8.93
C PHE A 459 15.62 -30.69 8.15
N ALA A 460 16.05 -30.80 6.89
CA ALA A 460 16.00 -32.06 6.15
C ALA A 460 16.92 -33.15 6.74
N LEU A 461 17.82 -32.82 7.68
CA LEU A 461 18.62 -33.81 8.42
C LEU A 461 17.85 -34.46 9.59
N LEU A 462 16.66 -33.95 9.93
CA LEU A 462 15.85 -34.44 11.06
C LEU A 462 14.73 -35.43 10.65
N GLY A 463 14.40 -35.48 9.36
CA GLY A 463 13.55 -36.50 8.75
C GLY A 463 14.41 -37.48 7.97
#